data_AF-C7C2I7-F1
#
_entry.id   AF-C7C2I7-F1
#
_cell.length_a   1.000
_cell.length_b   1.000
_cell.length_c   1.000
_cell.angle_alpha   90.00
_cell.angle_beta   90.00
_cell.angle_gamma   90.00
#
_symmetry.space_group_name_H-M   'P 1'
#
loop_
_entity.id
_entity.type
_entity.pdbx_description
1 polymer ?
#
loop_
_entity_poly.entity_id
_entity_poly.type
_entity_poly.pdbx_seq_one_letter_code
_entity_poly.pdbx_strand_id
1 'polypeptide(L)'
;TEFADMRAAYDALDDDTKAEIEDMICEHSLMYSRGSLGFLDYTDEEKAMFKPVLQRLVRTHPVHRRKSLYLSSHAGAIQGMSVPEGRLLLRDLNEHATRPEFVYAHKWTLHDLVMWDNR
;
A
#
# COMPACT_ATOMS: atom_id res chain seq x y z
N THR A 1 3.40 12.40 12.68
CA THR A 1 2.93 11.16 12.03
C THR A 1 1.75 11.51 11.18
N GLU A 2 1.70 11.02 9.96
CA GLU A 2 0.58 11.25 9.05
C GLU A 2 -0.14 9.93 8.78
N PHE A 3 -1.45 10.02 8.61
CA PHE A 3 -2.32 8.88 8.36
C PHE A 3 -3.20 9.20 7.16
N ALA A 4 -3.17 8.35 6.14
CA ALA A 4 -4.02 8.48 4.96
C ALA A 4 -5.20 7.50 5.03
N ASP A 5 -6.43 7.97 4.81
CA ASP A 5 -7.63 7.11 4.79
C ASP A 5 -7.75 6.38 3.44
N MET A 6 -7.27 5.13 3.41
CA MET A 6 -7.33 4.28 2.22
C MET A 6 -8.75 3.94 1.75
N ARG A 7 -9.77 4.11 2.60
CA ARG A 7 -11.18 3.90 2.23
C ARG A 7 -11.68 5.12 1.45
N ALA A 8 -11.40 6.31 1.95
CA ALA A 8 -11.74 7.56 1.25
C ALA A 8 -11.02 7.66 -0.10
N ALA A 9 -9.74 7.27 -0.14
CA ALA A 9 -8.97 7.20 -1.38
C ALA A 9 -9.59 6.24 -2.40
N TYR A 10 -10.03 5.04 -1.98
CA TYR A 10 -10.72 4.09 -2.85
C TYR A 10 -12.05 4.65 -3.38
N ASP A 11 -12.86 5.23 -2.49
CA ASP A 11 -14.18 5.75 -2.85
C ASP A 11 -14.10 6.86 -3.90
N ALA A 12 -13.02 7.66 -3.88
CA ALA A 12 -12.77 8.78 -4.79
C ALA A 12 -12.22 8.39 -6.17
N LEU A 13 -11.86 7.13 -6.41
CA LEU A 13 -11.46 6.66 -7.74
C LEU A 13 -12.65 6.65 -8.70
N ASP A 14 -12.40 6.85 -9.99
CA ASP A 14 -13.40 6.61 -11.04
C ASP A 14 -13.73 5.10 -11.18
N ASP A 15 -14.86 4.82 -11.83
CA ASP A 15 -15.39 3.47 -11.94
C ASP A 15 -14.52 2.55 -12.81
N ASP A 16 -13.85 3.12 -13.83
CA ASP A 16 -12.94 2.36 -14.70
C ASP A 16 -11.71 1.88 -13.91
N THR A 17 -11.11 2.77 -13.12
CA THR A 17 -9.98 2.44 -12.26
C THR A 17 -10.39 1.44 -11.18
N LYS A 18 -11.57 1.60 -10.57
CA LYS A 18 -12.10 0.64 -9.59
C LYS A 18 -12.28 -0.75 -10.20
N ALA A 19 -12.78 -0.83 -11.43
CA ALA A 19 -12.95 -2.09 -12.14
C ALA A 19 -11.60 -2.74 -12.51
N GLU A 20 -10.62 -1.94 -12.92
CA GLU A 20 -9.28 -2.40 -13.25
C GLU A 20 -8.58 -3.08 -12.05
N ILE A 21 -8.63 -2.45 -10.87
CA ILE A 21 -7.83 -2.88 -9.72
C ILE A 21 -8.49 -3.93 -8.81
N GLU A 22 -9.76 -4.25 -9.03
CA GLU A 22 -10.62 -5.00 -8.09
C GLU A 22 -10.02 -6.35 -7.63
N ASP A 23 -9.44 -7.11 -8.56
CA ASP A 23 -8.90 -8.45 -8.31
C ASP A 23 -7.37 -8.51 -8.38
N MET A 24 -6.70 -7.35 -8.45
CA MET A 24 -5.24 -7.31 -8.50
C MET A 24 -4.61 -7.81 -7.21
N ILE A 25 -3.51 -8.56 -7.37
CA ILE A 25 -2.72 -9.13 -6.28
C ILE A 25 -1.31 -8.52 -6.31
N CYS A 26 -0.91 -7.89 -5.22
CA CYS A 26 0.41 -7.30 -5.05
C CYS A 26 1.35 -8.26 -4.33
N GLU A 27 2.63 -8.21 -4.70
CA GLU A 27 3.72 -8.84 -3.97
C GLU A 27 4.31 -7.85 -2.95
N HIS A 28 4.26 -8.22 -1.67
CA HIS A 28 4.77 -7.43 -0.57
C HIS A 28 6.04 -8.06 0.00
N SER A 29 7.11 -7.26 0.11
CA SER A 29 8.37 -7.66 0.73
C SER A 29 9.11 -6.46 1.31
N LEU A 30 9.83 -6.67 2.41
CA LEU A 30 10.78 -5.68 2.93
C LEU A 30 11.88 -5.34 1.92
N MET A 31 12.26 -6.29 1.05
CA MET A 31 13.26 -6.07 0.00
C MET A 31 12.84 -4.97 -0.98
N TYR A 32 11.54 -4.82 -1.26
CA TYR A 32 11.05 -3.76 -2.13
C TYR A 32 11.21 -2.38 -1.48
N SER A 33 10.69 -2.21 -0.26
CA SER A 33 10.78 -0.94 0.46
C SER A 33 12.22 -0.50 0.75
N ARG A 34 13.08 -1.45 1.12
CA ARG A 34 14.50 -1.18 1.41
C ARG A 34 15.29 -0.97 0.12
N GLY A 35 14.95 -1.68 -0.96
CA GLY A 35 15.54 -1.48 -2.27
C GLY A 35 15.29 -0.07 -2.83
N SER A 36 14.10 0.50 -2.61
CA SER A 36 13.80 1.90 -2.96
C SER A 36 14.66 2.92 -2.19
N LEU A 37 15.24 2.53 -1.05
CA LEU A 37 16.19 3.34 -0.27
C LEU A 37 17.66 3.04 -0.60
N GLY A 38 17.93 2.17 -1.58
CA GLY A 38 19.27 1.80 -2.02
C GLY A 38 19.88 0.56 -1.35
N PHE A 39 19.14 -0.13 -0.48
CA PHE A 39 19.60 -1.37 0.14
C PHE A 39 19.26 -2.57 -0.76
N LEU A 40 20.23 -3.00 -1.56
CA LEU A 40 20.07 -4.06 -2.55
C LEU A 40 20.82 -5.36 -2.20
N ASP A 41 21.80 -5.27 -1.29
CA ASP A 41 22.60 -6.40 -0.87
C ASP A 41 21.87 -7.18 0.23
N TYR A 42 21.42 -8.38 -0.11
CA TYR A 42 20.80 -9.32 0.81
C TYR A 42 21.56 -10.65 0.78
N THR A 43 21.85 -11.19 1.95
CA THR A 43 22.27 -12.59 2.10
C THR A 43 21.15 -13.53 1.65
N ASP A 44 21.48 -14.78 1.34
CA ASP A 44 20.45 -15.75 0.92
C ASP A 44 19.47 -16.09 2.06
N GLU A 45 19.93 -16.03 3.32
CA GLU A 45 19.08 -16.15 4.50
C GLU A 45 18.06 -15.01 4.59
N GLU A 46 18.47 -13.76 4.33
CA GLU A 46 17.57 -12.60 4.31
C GLU A 46 16.58 -12.66 3.14
N LYS A 47 17.01 -13.11 1.96
CA LYS A 47 16.09 -13.32 0.83
C LYS A 47 15.01 -14.35 1.16
N ALA A 48 15.37 -15.42 1.87
CA ALA A 48 14.42 -16.43 2.32
C ALA A 48 13.47 -15.86 3.39
N MET A 49 13.98 -15.08 4.33
CA MET A 49 13.19 -14.44 5.39
C MET A 49 12.21 -13.40 4.83
N PHE A 50 12.63 -12.61 3.86
CA PHE A 50 11.82 -11.55 3.24
C PHE A 50 11.14 -11.99 1.95
N LYS A 51 10.97 -13.30 1.76
CA LYS A 51 10.28 -13.84 0.59
C LYS A 51 8.94 -13.11 0.38
N PRO A 52 8.68 -12.60 -0.83
CA PRO A 52 7.45 -11.85 -1.10
C PRO A 52 6.19 -12.65 -0.77
N VAL A 53 5.21 -11.97 -0.19
CA VAL A 53 3.88 -12.51 0.13
C VAL A 53 2.81 -11.81 -0.70
N LEU A 54 1.72 -12.51 -0.96
CA LEU A 54 0.63 -12.02 -1.79
C LEU A 54 -0.44 -11.31 -0.95
N GLN A 55 -0.88 -10.14 -1.41
CA GLN A 55 -1.96 -9.37 -0.80
C GLN A 55 -2.88 -8.82 -1.89
N ARG A 56 -4.20 -8.74 -1.62
CA ARG A 56 -5.12 -8.05 -2.53
C ARG A 56 -4.87 -6.54 -2.51
N LEU A 57 -4.87 -5.91 -3.68
CA LEU A 57 -4.80 -4.45 -3.81
C LEU A 57 -6.06 -3.77 -3.27
N VAL A 58 -7.23 -4.41 -3.42
CA VAL A 58 -8.49 -3.95 -2.83
C VAL A 58 -8.90 -4.88 -1.70
N ARG A 59 -9.00 -4.35 -0.48
CA ARG A 59 -9.47 -5.08 0.71
C ARG A 59 -10.89 -4.67 1.07
N THR A 60 -11.60 -5.58 1.73
CA THR A 60 -12.92 -5.31 2.32
C THR A 60 -12.82 -5.44 3.83
N HIS A 61 -13.12 -4.36 4.56
CA HIS A 61 -13.07 -4.39 6.02
C HIS A 61 -14.14 -5.34 6.59
N PRO A 62 -13.81 -6.24 7.54
CA PRO A 62 -14.70 -7.33 7.95
C PRO A 62 -15.96 -6.85 8.69
N VAL A 63 -15.90 -5.69 9.35
CA VAL A 63 -17.02 -5.19 10.18
C VAL A 63 -18.06 -4.45 9.33
N HIS A 64 -17.64 -3.39 8.63
CA HIS A 64 -18.55 -2.48 7.91
C HIS A 64 -18.49 -2.65 6.39
N ARG A 65 -17.69 -3.60 5.87
CA ARG A 65 -17.61 -3.96 4.45
C ARG A 65 -17.22 -2.83 3.50
N ARG A 66 -16.65 -1.74 4.01
CA ARG A 66 -16.06 -0.71 3.14
C ARG A 66 -14.82 -1.28 2.47
N LYS A 67 -14.63 -0.90 1.21
CA LYS A 67 -13.42 -1.21 0.47
C LYS A 67 -12.32 -0.20 0.79
N SER A 68 -11.08 -0.63 0.69
CA SER A 68 -9.88 0.20 0.88
C SER A 68 -8.76 -0.26 -0.06
N LEU A 69 -7.92 0.68 -0.48
CA LEU A 69 -6.68 0.36 -1.16
C LEU A 69 -5.66 -0.19 -0.16
N TYR A 70 -5.04 -1.33 -0.43
CA TYR A 70 -3.97 -1.89 0.39
C TYR A 70 -2.59 -1.43 -0.10
N LEU A 71 -2.36 -0.12 -0.01
CA LEU A 71 -1.09 0.47 -0.42
C LEU A 71 -0.05 0.36 0.69
N SER A 72 1.20 0.13 0.30
CA SER A 72 2.35 0.08 1.19
C SER A 72 3.62 0.24 0.38
N SER A 73 4.66 0.82 0.98
CA SER A 73 6.01 0.84 0.40
C SER A 73 6.59 -0.57 0.17
N HIS A 74 6.00 -1.59 0.81
CA HIS A 74 6.38 -2.98 0.62
C HIS A 74 5.79 -3.58 -0.67
N ALA A 75 4.77 -2.98 -1.28
CA ALA A 75 4.21 -3.46 -2.55
C ALA A 75 5.16 -3.10 -3.70
N GLY A 76 5.78 -4.10 -4.33
CA GLY A 76 6.81 -3.87 -5.35
C GLY A 76 6.50 -4.39 -6.75
N ALA A 77 5.47 -5.24 -6.88
CA ALA A 77 5.01 -5.85 -8.12
C ALA A 77 3.52 -6.23 -8.02
N ILE A 78 2.87 -6.41 -9.17
CA ILE A 78 1.48 -6.88 -9.30
C ILE A 78 1.47 -8.13 -10.18
N GLN A 79 0.78 -9.19 -9.75
CA GLN A 79 0.67 -10.42 -10.51
C GLN A 79 -0.01 -10.18 -11.86
N GLY A 80 0.55 -10.74 -12.93
CA GLY A 80 0.03 -10.60 -14.29
C GLY A 80 0.45 -9.32 -15.02
N MET A 81 1.20 -8.42 -14.37
CA MET A 81 1.75 -7.21 -14.99
C MET A 81 3.28 -7.30 -15.10
N SER A 82 3.88 -6.54 -16.02
CA SER A 82 5.32 -6.34 -15.97
C SER A 82 5.70 -5.50 -14.75
N VAL A 83 6.92 -5.67 -14.23
CA VAL A 83 7.40 -4.91 -13.06
C VAL A 83 7.30 -3.38 -13.27
N PRO A 84 7.70 -2.81 -14.42
CA PRO A 84 7.55 -1.38 -14.66
C PRO A 84 6.10 -0.91 -14.63
N GLU A 85 5.19 -1.62 -15.32
CA GLU A 85 3.76 -1.25 -15.38
C GLU A 85 3.11 -1.32 -14.00
N GLY A 86 3.34 -2.42 -13.27
CA GLY A 86 2.80 -2.56 -11.92
C GLY A 86 3.31 -1.50 -10.96
N ARG A 87 4.59 -1.11 -11.06
CA ARG A 87 5.16 -0.02 -10.24
C ARG A 87 4.63 1.35 -10.60
N LEU A 88 4.37 1.61 -11.88
CA LEU A 88 3.73 2.86 -12.32
C LEU A 88 2.31 2.98 -11.74
N LEU A 89 1.51 1.91 -11.87
CA LEU A 89 0.17 1.88 -11.29
C LEU A 89 0.19 2.07 -9.77
N LEU A 90 1.07 1.36 -9.06
CA LEU A 90 1.22 1.53 -7.60
C LEU A 90 1.65 2.94 -7.23
N ARG A 91 2.54 3.58 -8.01
CA ARG A 91 2.96 4.96 -7.78
C ARG A 91 1.77 5.91 -7.92
N ASP A 92 1.01 5.79 -9.00
CA ASP A 92 -0.11 6.69 -9.30
C ASP A 92 -1.22 6.54 -8.24
N LEU A 93 -1.50 5.31 -7.78
CA LEU A 93 -2.41 5.05 -6.66
C LEU A 93 -1.90 5.61 -5.33
N ASN A 94 -0.59 5.51 -5.04
CA ASN A 94 -0.01 6.11 -3.83
C ASN A 94 -0.08 7.64 -3.86
N GLU A 95 0.20 8.26 -5.01
CA GLU A 95 0.09 9.71 -5.19
C GLU A 95 -1.34 10.19 -4.98
N HIS A 96 -2.32 9.48 -5.55
CA HIS A 96 -3.75 9.75 -5.31
C HIS A 96 -4.13 9.60 -3.84
N ALA A 97 -3.79 8.47 -3.22
CA ALA A 97 -4.23 8.14 -1.87
C ALA A 97 -3.56 8.97 -0.76
N THR A 98 -2.50 9.70 -1.08
CA THR A 98 -1.77 10.59 -0.15
C THR A 98 -2.02 12.08 -0.41
N ARG A 99 -3.01 12.43 -1.24
CA ARG A 99 -3.46 13.81 -1.39
C ARG A 99 -3.97 14.39 -0.05
N PRO A 100 -3.85 15.72 0.18
CA PRO A 100 -4.20 16.34 1.45
C PRO A 100 -5.62 16.05 1.94
N GLU A 101 -6.61 15.88 1.06
CA GLU A 101 -7.98 15.56 1.44
C GLU A 101 -8.15 14.19 2.14
N PHE A 102 -7.18 13.28 1.99
CA PHE A 102 -7.20 11.96 2.63
C PHE A 102 -6.27 11.87 3.85
N VAL A 103 -5.48 12.90 4.12
CA VAL A 103 -4.39 12.86 5.11
C VAL A 103 -4.74 13.60 6.39
N TYR A 104 -4.60 12.91 7.51
CA TYR A 104 -4.55 13.49 8.84
C TYR A 104 -3.10 13.59 9.34
N ALA A 105 -2.64 14.82 9.60
CA ALA A 105 -1.33 15.09 10.17
C ALA A 105 -1.41 15.27 11.69
N HIS A 106 -1.00 14.23 12.44
CA HIS A 106 -1.01 14.26 13.90
C HIS A 106 0.19 15.05 14.45
N LYS A 107 -0.12 16.10 15.23
CA LYS A 107 0.85 16.87 16.01
C LYS A 107 0.96 16.25 17.40
N TRP A 108 2.07 15.55 17.64
CA TRP A 108 2.33 14.89 18.91
C TRP A 108 2.48 15.88 20.05
N THR A 109 1.95 15.51 21.20
CA THR A 109 2.20 16.12 22.51
C THR A 109 2.72 15.08 23.50
N LEU A 110 3.35 15.55 24.57
CA LEU A 110 3.94 14.67 25.57
C LEU A 110 2.85 13.77 26.17
N HIS A 111 3.10 12.46 26.20
CA HIS A 111 2.21 11.40 26.68
C HIS A 111 1.02 11.03 25.79
N ASP A 112 0.99 11.47 24.53
CA ASP A 112 -0.01 10.97 23.58
C ASP A 112 0.16 9.46 23.33
N LEU A 113 -0.98 8.79 23.21
CA LEU A 113 -1.07 7.42 22.69
C LEU A 113 -2.01 7.45 21.48
N VAL A 114 -1.46 7.16 20.31
CA VAL A 114 -2.21 7.04 19.06
C VAL A 114 -2.25 5.59 18.64
N MET A 115 -3.46 5.10 18.35
CA MET A 115 -3.71 3.76 17.83
C MET A 115 -4.41 3.89 16.48
N TRP A 116 -4.00 3.06 15.52
CA TRP A 116 -4.56 3.07 14.17
C TRP A 116 -4.81 1.64 13.68
N ASP A 117 -5.67 1.52 12.67
CA ASP A 117 -5.92 0.28 11.97
C ASP A 117 -5.10 0.23 10.68
N ASN A 118 -4.35 -0.86 10.47
CA ASN A 118 -3.57 -1.06 9.23
C ASN A 118 -4.40 -1.75 8.13
N ARG A 119 -5.67 -2.08 8.39
CA ARG A 119 -6.61 -2.77 7.47
C ARG A 119 -7.37 -1.83 6.55
#